data_AF-A0A2V9B7N1-F1
#
_entry.id   AF-A0A2V9B7N1-F1
#
_cell.length_a   1.000
_cell.length_b   1.000
_cell.length_c   1.000
_cell.angle_alpha   90.00
_cell.angle_beta   90.00
_cell.angle_gamma   90.00
#
_symmetry.space_group_name_H-M   'P 1'
#
loop_
_entity.id
_entity.type
_entity.pdbx_description
1 polymer ?
#
loop_
_entity_poly.entity_id
_entity_poly.type
_entity_poly.pdbx_seq_one_letter_code
_entity_poly.pdbx_strand_id
1 'polypeptide(L)' 'MGKELFGTDGIRGIPGTEPLDDATLYATGRALGLYLRREHAAPRVLIGMDTRESGPHLAAMIAAG' A
#
# COMPACT_ATOMS: atom_id res chain seq x y z
N MET A 1 -11.27 9.11 -16.44
CA MET A 1 -11.33 8.06 -15.41
C MET A 1 -9.94 7.86 -14.81
N GLY A 2 -9.48 8.76 -13.95
CA GLY A 2 -8.09 8.65 -13.51
C GLY A 2 -7.71 9.74 -12.54
N LYS A 3 -8.15 9.57 -11.28
CA LYS A 3 -7.61 10.29 -10.10
C LYS A 3 -8.20 9.84 -8.75
N GLU A 4 -8.77 8.64 -8.62
CA GLU A 4 -9.60 8.37 -7.43
C GLU A 4 -8.92 7.58 -6.31
N LEU A 5 -7.86 6.81 -6.60
CA LEU A 5 -7.23 5.99 -5.56
C LEU A 5 -6.01 6.64 -4.92
N PHE A 6 -5.20 7.38 -5.67
CA PHE A 6 -3.92 7.90 -5.17
C PHE A 6 -3.85 9.43 -5.34
N GLY A 7 -4.16 10.16 -4.27
CA GLY A 7 -4.11 11.62 -4.22
C GLY A 7 -2.77 12.16 -3.71
N THR A 8 -2.73 13.46 -3.37
CA THR A 8 -1.55 14.11 -2.76
C THR A 8 -1.06 13.37 -1.51
N ASP A 9 -2.00 12.84 -0.73
CA ASP A 9 -1.74 12.13 0.52
C ASP A 9 -1.80 10.59 0.38
N GLY A 10 -1.67 10.07 -0.85
CA GLY A 10 -1.78 8.65 -1.14
C GLY A 10 -3.22 8.13 -1.15
N ILE A 11 -3.39 6.85 -0.79
CA ILE A 11 -4.69 6.18 -0.69
C ILE A 11 -5.31 6.46 0.67
N ARG A 12 -6.55 6.95 0.68
CA ARG A 12 -7.30 7.25 1.92
C ARG A 12 -8.68 6.61 1.89
N GLY A 13 -9.14 6.18 3.05
CA GLY A 13 -10.43 5.52 3.21
C GLY A 13 -10.65 5.05 4.64
N ILE A 14 -11.71 4.29 4.85
CA ILE A 14 -11.97 3.60 6.11
C ILE A 14 -11.31 2.21 6.03
N PRO A 15 -10.45 1.81 6.98
CA PRO A 15 -9.85 0.48 6.98
C PRO A 15 -10.89 -0.64 6.84
N GLY A 16 -10.63 -1.61 5.98
CA GLY A 16 -11.55 -2.72 5.69
C GLY A 16 -12.64 -2.41 4.67
N THR A 17 -12.64 -1.21 4.08
CA THR A 17 -13.55 -0.84 2.98
C THR A 17 -12.75 -0.29 1.82
N GLU A 18 -13.21 -0.49 0.59
CA GLU A 18 -12.57 0.12 -0.59
C GLU A 18 -12.42 1.64 -0.37
N PRO A 19 -11.21 2.22 -0.54
CA PRO A 19 -9.99 1.64 -1.13
C PRO A 19 -8.94 1.09 -0.14
N LEU A 20 -9.24 0.97 1.14
CA LEU A 20 -8.37 0.38 2.17
C LEU A 20 -8.83 -1.03 2.61
N ASP A 21 -9.36 -1.82 1.66
CA ASP A 21 -9.62 -3.24 1.87
C ASP A 21 -8.38 -4.11 1.57
N ASP A 22 -8.42 -5.36 2.02
CA ASP A 22 -7.28 -6.29 1.93
C ASP A 22 -6.85 -6.55 0.49
N ALA A 23 -7.81 -6.65 -0.44
CA ALA A 23 -7.54 -6.90 -1.84
C ALA A 23 -6.76 -5.73 -2.47
N THR A 24 -7.18 -4.50 -2.17
CA THR A 24 -6.55 -3.28 -2.70
C THR A 24 -5.17 -3.06 -2.09
N LEU A 25 -5.01 -3.29 -0.78
CA LEU A 25 -3.72 -3.16 -0.09
C LEU A 25 -2.70 -4.18 -0.59
N TYR A 26 -3.12 -5.46 -0.73
CA TYR A 26 -2.27 -6.51 -1.29
C TYR A 26 -1.86 -6.21 -2.73
N ALA A 27 -2.81 -5.76 -3.56
CA ALA A 27 -2.53 -5.37 -4.94
C ALA A 27 -1.55 -4.19 -5.01
N THR A 28 -1.67 -3.24 -4.09
CA THR A 28 -0.77 -2.08 -3.97
C THR A 28 0.66 -2.51 -3.62
N GLY A 29 0.82 -3.40 -2.64
CA GLY A 29 2.11 -4.01 -2.29
C GLY A 29 2.78 -4.68 -3.48
N ARG A 30 2.06 -5.60 -4.15
CA ARG A 30 2.59 -6.31 -5.33
C ARG A 30 3.01 -5.35 -6.44
N ALA A 31 2.16 -4.35 -6.72
CA ALA A 31 2.43 -3.38 -7.78
C ALA A 31 3.70 -2.57 -7.47
N LEU A 32 3.86 -2.11 -6.23
CA LEU A 32 5.07 -1.44 -5.76
C LEU A 32 6.29 -2.35 -5.87
N GLY A 33 6.21 -3.60 -5.41
CA GLY A 33 7.31 -4.56 -5.49
C GLY A 33 7.75 -4.86 -6.93
N LEU A 34 6.79 -5.04 -7.85
CA LEU A 34 7.07 -5.21 -9.27
C LEU A 34 7.74 -3.99 -9.89
N TYR A 35 7.27 -2.79 -9.53
CA TYR A 35 7.86 -1.54 -10.00
C TYR A 35 9.30 -1.38 -9.50
N LEU A 36 9.55 -1.55 -8.20
CA LEU A 36 10.89 -1.39 -7.62
C LEU A 36 11.91 -2.38 -8.16
N ARG A 37 11.52 -3.63 -8.46
CA ARG A 37 12.40 -4.63 -9.10
C ARG A 37 12.82 -4.25 -10.51
N ARG A 38 12.04 -3.41 -11.21
CA ARG A 38 12.39 -2.90 -12.54
C ARG A 38 13.38 -1.73 -12.46
N GLU A 39 13.21 -0.88 -11.46
CA GLU A 39 14.04 0.33 -11.27
C GLU A 39 15.35 0.05 -10.52
N HIS A 40 15.42 -1.01 -9.72
CA HIS A 40 16.56 -1.31 -8.85
C HIS A 40 16.91 -2.80 -8.85
N ALA A 41 18.20 -3.12 -8.87
CA ALA A 41 18.69 -4.51 -8.88
C ALA A 41 18.43 -5.26 -7.56
N ALA A 42 18.45 -4.56 -6.43
CA ALA A 42 18.22 -5.12 -5.10
C ALA A 42 17.40 -4.13 -4.24
N PRO A 43 16.08 -3.99 -4.51
CA PRO A 43 15.25 -3.02 -3.82
C PRO A 43 15.06 -3.38 -2.35
N ARG A 44 15.00 -2.35 -1.51
CA ARG A 44 14.64 -2.47 -0.08
C ARG A 44 13.53 -1.48 0.20
N VAL A 45 12.55 -1.90 1.01
CA VAL A 45 11.40 -1.08 1.40
C VAL A 45 11.38 -0.94 2.91
N LEU A 46 11.14 0.28 3.39
CA LEU A 46 10.83 0.57 4.78
C LEU A 46 9.35 0.96 4.86
N ILE A 47 8.58 0.27 5.69
CA ILE A 47 7.18 0.58 5.94
C ILE A 47 7.08 1.26 7.30
N GLY A 48 6.70 2.55 7.30
CA GLY A 48 6.39 3.30 8.50
C GLY A 48 4.87 3.42 8.68
N MET A 49 4.43 3.49 9.93
CA MET A 49 3.02 3.67 10.29
C MET A 49 2.90 4.66 11.45
N ASP A 50 1.74 5.32 11.56
CA ASP A 50 1.40 6.12 12.74
C ASP A 50 0.85 5.22 13.87
N THR A 51 0.26 5.81 14.90
CA THR A 51 -0.29 5.09 16.06
C THR A 51 -1.73 4.60 15.88
N ARG A 52 -2.29 4.65 14.65
CA ARG A 52 -3.65 4.15 14.42
C ARG A 52 -3.71 2.64 14.58
N GLU A 53 -4.82 2.16 15.13
CA GLU A 53 -5.08 0.73 15.31
C GLU A 53 -5.03 -0.08 14.00
N SER A 54 -5.36 0.55 12.88
CA SER A 54 -5.30 -0.09 11.55
C SER A 54 -3.89 -0.22 11.01
N GLY A 55 -2.91 0.54 11.53
CA GLY A 55 -1.54 0.62 11.03
C GLY A 55 -0.87 -0.75 10.85
N PRO A 56 -0.83 -1.61 11.89
CA PRO A 56 -0.24 -2.95 11.78
C PRO A 56 -0.86 -3.81 10.67
N HIS A 57 -2.18 -3.76 10.51
CA HIS A 57 -2.90 -4.52 9.49
C HIS A 57 -2.59 -4.01 8.07
N LEU A 58 -2.69 -2.70 7.87
CA LEU A 58 -2.39 -2.09 6.57
C LEU A 58 -0.93 -2.37 6.15
N ALA A 59 0.02 -2.23 7.08
CA ALA A 59 1.42 -2.52 6.84
C ALA A 59 1.65 -4.00 6.49
N ALA A 60 0.99 -4.93 7.20
CA ALA A 60 1.10 -6.36 6.92
C ALA A 60 0.55 -6.72 5.52
N MET A 61 -0.59 -6.16 5.14
CA MET A 61 -1.20 -6.42 3.83
C MET A 61 -0.35 -5.86 2.68
N ILE A 62 0.21 -4.65 2.84
CA ILE A 62 1.13 -4.07 1.86
C ILE A 62 2.43 -4.89 1.77
N ALA A 63 2.98 -5.36 2.89
CA ALA A 63 4.21 -6.16 2.91
C ALA A 63 4.03 -7.57 2.30
N ALA A 64 2.81 -8.13 2.38
CA ALA A 64 2.50 -9.45 1.86
C ALA A 64 2.36 -9.48 0.32
N GLY A 65 2.06 -8.34 -0.30
CA GLY A 65 2.00 -8.18 -1.75
C GLY A 65 3.36 -7.89 -2.35
#